data_AF-A0A524GIH3-F1
#
_entry.id   AF-A0A524GIH3-F1
#
_cell.length_a   1.000
_cell.length_b   1.000
_cell.length_c   1.000
_cell.angle_alpha   90.00
_cell.angle_beta   90.00
_cell.angle_gamma   90.00
#
_symmetry.space_group_name_H-M   'P 1'
#
loop_
_entity.id
_entity.type
_entity.pdbx_description
1 polymer ?
#
loop_
_entity_poly.entity_id
_entity_poly.type
_entity_poly.pdbx_seq_one_letter_code
_entity_poly.pdbx_strand_id
1 'polypeptide(L)' 'MHYEGMIIRPPSEADSIILQVTVGCSHNKCTFCGTYKDVRFRLKKDDVVDQDVDF' A
#
# COMPACT_ATOMS: atom_id res chain seq x y z
N MET A 1 6.41 0.01 -10.53
CA MET A 1 5.19 -0.09 -9.69
C MET A 1 4.96 -1.53 -9.28
N HIS A 2 5.36 -1.87 -8.06
CA HIS A 2 5.28 -3.21 -7.48
C HIS A 2 4.22 -3.26 -6.38
N TYR A 3 2.96 -3.42 -6.75
CA TYR A 3 1.86 -3.47 -5.78
C TYR A 3 1.62 -4.88 -5.24
N GLU A 4 1.34 -4.97 -3.94
CA GLU A 4 1.05 -6.23 -3.25
C GLU A 4 -0.27 -6.15 -2.48
N GLY A 5 -1.13 -7.16 -2.69
CA GLY A 5 -2.41 -7.28 -2.01
C GLY A 5 -3.51 -6.40 -2.61
N MET A 6 -4.48 -6.04 -1.78
CA MET A 6 -5.62 -5.23 -2.19
C MET A 6 -5.21 -3.75 -2.27
N ILE A 7 -5.32 -3.15 -3.46
CA ILE A 7 -5.12 -1.72 -3.68
C ILE A 7 -6.48 -1.08 -3.94
N ILE A 8 -6.82 -0.08 -3.14
CA ILE A 8 -8.05 0.70 -3.28
C ILE A 8 -7.66 2.05 -3.86
N ARG A 9 -8.01 2.31 -5.13
CA ARG A 9 -7.80 3.60 -5.79
C ARG A 9 -9.15 4.20 -6.19
N PRO A 10 -9.65 5.21 -5.46
CA PRO A 10 -10.87 5.92 -5.82
C PRO A 10 -10.76 6.57 -7.21
N PRO A 11 -11.87 6.74 -7.95
CA PRO A 11 -11.86 7.42 -9.25
C PRO A 11 -11.29 8.85 -9.21
N SER A 12 -11.44 9.55 -8.09
CA SER A 12 -10.87 10.89 -7.87
C SER A 12 -9.34 10.91 -7.88
N GLU A 13 -8.69 9.76 -7.68
CA GLU A 13 -7.23 9.59 -7.64
C GLU A 13 -6.72 8.83 -8.87
N ALA A 14 -7.53 8.70 -9.93
CA ALA A 14 -7.19 7.89 -11.11
C ALA A 14 -5.87 8.31 -11.78
N ASP A 15 -5.60 9.62 -11.79
CA ASP A 15 -4.41 10.22 -12.38
C ASP A 15 -3.28 10.46 -11.36
N SER A 16 -3.49 10.11 -10.08
CA SER A 16 -2.49 10.24 -9.03
C SER A 16 -1.55 9.04 -8.98
N ILE A 17 -0.29 9.29 -8.63
CA ILE A 17 0.66 8.25 -8.28
C ILE A 17 0.30 7.63 -6.93
N ILE A 18 0.27 6.30 -6.86
CA ILE A 18 0.15 5.56 -5.61
C ILE A 18 1.50 4.92 -5.34
N LEU A 19 2.22 5.40 -4.33
CA LEU A 19 3.47 4.76 -3.90
C LEU A 19 3.20 3.85 -2.71
N GLN A 20 3.26 2.53 -2.91
CA GLN A 20 3.12 1.58 -1.81
C GLN A 20 4.47 1.36 -1.13
N VAL A 21 4.61 1.84 0.11
CA VAL A 21 5.81 1.67 0.96
C VAL A 21 5.69 0.53 1.99
N THR A 22 4.45 0.14 2.33
CA THR A 22 4.17 -0.93 3.29
C THR A 22 3.11 -1.88 2.76
N VAL A 23 3.18 -3.13 3.21
CA VAL A 23 2.11 -4.11 3.04
C VAL A 23 1.41 -4.28 4.38
N GLY A 24 0.09 -4.17 4.40
CA GLY A 24 -0.70 -4.17 5.64
C GLY A 24 -0.69 -2.82 6.38
N CYS A 25 -1.11 -2.82 7.64
CA CYS A 25 -1.20 -1.62 8.48
C CYS A 25 -0.43 -1.82 9.80
N SER A 26 0.42 -0.86 10.18
CA SER A 26 1.17 -0.89 11.45
C SER A 26 0.26 -0.74 12.68
N HIS A 27 -0.92 -0.13 12.51
CA HIS A 27 -1.87 0.09 13.59
C HIS A 27 -2.85 -1.08 13.77
N ASN A 28 -3.48 -1.54 12.69
CA ASN A 28 -4.42 -2.67 12.58
C ASN A 28 -5.44 -2.85 13.73
N LYS A 29 -5.93 -1.76 14.33
CA LYS A 29 -6.92 -1.77 15.43
C LYS A 29 -8.18 -0.96 15.13
N CYS A 30 -8.32 -0.44 13.91
CA CYS A 30 -9.45 0.36 13.49
C CYS A 30 -10.73 -0.48 13.44
N THR A 31 -11.83 0.03 13.99
CA THR A 31 -13.14 -0.65 13.95
C THR A 31 -13.78 -0.62 12.57
N PHE A 32 -13.43 0.37 11.73
CA PHE A 32 -14.00 0.59 10.40
C PHE A 32 -13.20 -0.07 9.25
N CYS A 33 -11.92 -0.39 9.46
CA CYS A 33 -11.06 -0.87 8.37
C CYS A 33 -11.13 -2.40 8.27
N GLY A 34 -11.74 -2.91 7.20
CA GLY A 34 -11.71 -4.34 6.86
C GLY A 34 -10.47 -4.75 6.04
N THR A 35 -9.83 -3.80 5.36
CA THR A 35 -8.85 -4.05 4.29
C THR A 35 -7.60 -4.81 4.76
N TYR A 36 -7.10 -4.52 5.95
CA TYR A 36 -5.80 -5.02 6.42
C TYR A 36 -5.91 -6.03 7.57
N LYS A 37 -7.11 -6.46 7.95
CA LYS A 37 -7.30 -7.33 9.13
C LYS A 37 -6.50 -8.63 9.06
N ASP A 38 -6.45 -9.24 7.88
CA ASP A 38 -5.76 -10.52 7.64
C ASP A 38 -4.40 -10.36 6.95
N VAL A 39 -3.90 -9.13 6.85
CA VAL A 39 -2.62 -8.82 6.18
C VAL A 39 -1.55 -8.55 7.23
N ARG A 40 -0.49 -9.35 7.24
CA ARG A 40 0.67 -9.10 8.12
C ARG A 40 1.41 -7.84 7.68
N PHE A 41 1.62 -6.94 8.64
CA PHE A 41 2.38 -5.72 8.41
C PHE A 41 3.84 -6.03 8.08
N ARG A 42 4.36 -5.42 7.00
CA ARG A 42 5.79 -5.33 6.71
C ARG A 42 6.12 -4.09 5.89
N LEU A 43 7.36 -3.64 6.04
CA LEU A 43 7.96 -2.64 5.15
C LEU A 43 8.39 -3.31 3.85
N LYS A 44 8.25 -2.61 2.72
CA LYS A 44 8.91 -3.02 1.46
C LYS A 44 10.40 -2.69 1.55
N LYS A 45 11.21 -3.37 0.74
CA LYS A 45 12.65 -3.05 0.62
C LYS A 45 12.80 -1.70 -0.09
N ASP A 46 13.77 -0.91 0.33
CA ASP A 46 14.04 0.42 -0.25
C ASP A 46 14.27 0.33 -1.77
N ASP A 47 15.07 -0.64 -2.23
CA ASP A 47 15.28 -0.93 -3.67
C ASP A 47 13.98 -1.04 -4.49
N VAL A 48 12.95 -1.70 -3.95
CA VAL A 48 11.68 -1.86 -4.65
C VAL A 48 10.88 -0.55 -4.67
N VAL A 49 11.00 0.25 -3.61
CA VAL A 49 10.35 1.55 -3.51
C VAL A 49 11.05 2.55 -4.45
N ASP A 50 12.37 2.54 -4.50
CA ASP A 50 13.17 3.39 -5.39
C ASP A 50 12.83 3.11 -6.86
N GLN A 51 12.75 1.83 -7.26
CA GLN A 51 12.28 1.44 -8.59
C GLN A 51 10.83 1.87 -8.90
N ASP A 52 9.98 2.03 -7.87
CA ASP A 52 8.62 2.53 -8.04
C ASP A 52 8.58 4.06 -8.19
N VAL A 53 9.59 4.76 -7.67
CA VAL A 53 9.75 6.22 -7.78
C VAL A 53 10.41 6.62 -9.10
N ASP A 54 11.37 5.85 -9.59
CA ASP A 54 12.13 6.11 -10.84
C ASP A 54 11.32 5.92 -12.14
N PHE A 55 9.99 5.97 -12.05
CA PHE A 55 9.03 5.64 -13.09
C PHE A 55 9.16 6.48 -14.38
#